data_AF-A0A6C0DU19-F1
#
_entry.id   AF-A0A6C0DU19-F1
#
_cell.length_a   1.000
_cell.length_b   1.000
_cell.length_c   1.000
_cell.angle_alpha   90.00
_cell.angle_beta   90.00
_cell.angle_gamma   90.00
#
_symmetry.space_group_name_H-M   'P 1'
#
loop_
_entity.id
_entity.type
_entity.pdbx_description
1 polymer ?
#
loop_
_entity_poly.entity_id
_entity_poly.type
_entity_poly.pdbx_seq_one_letter_code
_entity_poly.pdbx_strand_id
1 'polypeptide(L)' 'MKVLIAVICSGLWIYFRTSDCYKMIPRGHIFPIFFVMSWTYLNYYEPLFLPIGLLILIAYSKFLKGLH' A
#
# COMPACT_ATOMS: atom_id res chain seq x y z
N MET A 1 13.85 -5.08 14.76
CA MET A 1 13.48 -6.37 14.11
C MET A 1 12.00 -6.47 13.76
N LYS A 2 11.07 -6.25 14.69
CA LYS A 2 9.61 -6.37 14.44
C LYS A 2 9.12 -5.55 13.22
N VAL A 3 9.62 -4.32 13.05
CA VAL A 3 9.26 -3.44 11.93
C VAL A 3 9.67 -4.02 10.56
N LEU A 4 10.90 -4.52 10.44
CA LEU A 4 11.40 -5.10 9.18
C LEU A 4 10.60 -6.34 8.76
N ILE A 5 10.24 -7.19 9.72
CA ILE A 5 9.40 -8.38 9.46
C ILE A 5 8.02 -7.92 8.97
N ALA A 6 7.41 -6.94 9.62
CA ALA A 6 6.12 -6.40 9.21
C ALA A 6 6.17 -5.78 7.81
N VAL A 7 7.23 -5.04 7.48
CA VAL A 7 7.45 -4.42 6.17
C VAL A 7 7.64 -5.47 5.06
N ILE A 8 8.43 -6.52 5.31
CA ILE A 8 8.65 -7.60 4.34
C ILE A 8 7.38 -8.42 4.15
N CYS A 9 6.67 -8.77 5.24
CA CYS A 9 5.40 -9.47 5.17
C CYS A 9 4.31 -8.66 4.45
N SER A 10 4.23 -7.36 4.67
CA SER A 10 3.26 -6.50 3.98
C SER A 10 3.57 -6.35 2.49
N GLY A 11 4.85 -6.26 2.13
CA GLY A 11 5.32 -6.26 0.73
C GLY A 11 5.01 -7.57 0.00
N LEU A 12 5.32 -8.72 0.61
CA LEU A 12 4.98 -10.03 0.05
C LEU A 12 3.47 -10.22 -0.06
N TRP A 13 2.72 -9.81 0.96
CA TRP A 13 1.26 -9.90 0.96
C TRP A 13 0.67 -9.08 -0.18
N ILE A 14 1.06 -7.81 -0.36
CA ILE A 14 0.47 -6.96 -1.41
C ILE A 14 0.84 -7.42 -2.82
N TYR A 15 1.99 -8.07 -2.98
CA TYR A 15 2.40 -8.64 -4.26
C TYR A 15 1.47 -9.78 -4.69
N PHE A 16 1.19 -10.70 -3.76
CA PHE A 16 0.35 -11.87 -4.00
C PHE A 16 -1.13 -11.66 -3.64
N ARG A 17 -1.55 -10.46 -3.22
CA ARG A 17 -2.89 -10.33 -2.63
C ARG A 17 -3.98 -10.66 -3.63
N THR A 18 -4.95 -11.41 -3.13
CA THR A 18 -6.18 -11.79 -3.82
C THR A 18 -7.39 -11.00 -3.35
N SER A 19 -7.31 -10.31 -2.20
CA SER A 19 -8.42 -9.57 -1.59
C SER A 19 -9.00 -8.49 -2.50
N ASP A 20 -10.32 -8.55 -2.70
CA ASP A 20 -11.07 -7.63 -3.56
C ASP A 20 -11.05 -6.18 -3.07
N CYS A 21 -10.94 -5.92 -1.76
CA CYS A 21 -10.86 -4.55 -1.21
C CYS A 21 -9.65 -3.77 -1.72
N TYR A 22 -8.61 -4.47 -2.19
CA TYR A 22 -7.41 -3.85 -2.73
C TYR A 22 -7.40 -3.84 -4.26
N LYS A 23 -8.48 -4.17 -4.98
CA LYS A 23 -8.52 -4.21 -6.47
C LYS A 23 -8.03 -2.93 -7.15
N MET A 24 -8.07 -1.78 -6.47
CA MET A 24 -7.52 -0.50 -6.95
C MET A 24 -6.02 -0.53 -7.19
N ILE A 25 -5.29 -1.34 -6.44
CA ILE A 25 -3.86 -1.51 -6.61
C ILE A 25 -3.68 -2.54 -7.75
N PRO A 26 -2.74 -2.41 -8.68
CA PRO A 26 -2.54 -3.46 -9.69
C PRO A 26 -1.76 -4.65 -9.07
N ARG A 27 -2.07 -5.91 -9.41
CA ARG A 27 -1.39 -7.11 -8.85
C ARG A 27 -0.16 -7.46 -9.69
N GLY A 28 0.89 -8.03 -9.07
CA GLY A 28 2.12 -8.38 -9.78
C GLY A 28 2.99 -7.19 -10.20
N HIS A 29 2.59 -5.95 -9.87
CA HIS A 29 3.39 -4.76 -10.11
C HIS A 29 4.31 -4.47 -8.92
N ILE A 30 5.48 -3.94 -9.24
CA ILE A 30 6.53 -3.60 -8.27
C ILE A 30 6.19 -2.32 -7.49
N PHE A 31 5.49 -1.36 -8.10
CA PHE A 31 5.08 -0.10 -7.46
C PHE A 31 4.25 -0.29 -6.17
N PRO A 32 3.17 -1.11 -6.16
CA PRO A 32 2.45 -1.49 -4.96
C PRO A 32 3.31 -1.96 -3.79
N ILE A 33 4.35 -2.73 -4.09
CA ILE A 33 5.24 -3.32 -3.09
C ILE A 33 6.01 -2.21 -2.39
N PHE A 34 6.70 -1.37 -3.15
CA PHE A 34 7.46 -0.25 -2.58
C PHE A 34 6.58 0.75 -1.86
N PHE A 35 5.37 1.00 -2.37
CA PHE A 35 4.39 1.87 -1.72
C PHE A 35 3.98 1.30 -0.35
N VAL A 36 3.53 0.05 -0.30
CA VAL A 36 3.08 -0.58 0.96
C VAL A 36 4.23 -0.80 1.92
N MET A 37 5.43 -1.15 1.45
CA MET A 37 6.61 -1.29 2.31
C MET A 37 6.99 0.05 2.97
N SER A 38 7.07 1.13 2.17
CA SER A 38 7.37 2.48 2.68
C SER A 38 6.28 2.97 3.63
N TRP A 39 5.01 2.69 3.28
CA TRP A 39 3.87 3.08 4.09
C TRP A 39 3.79 2.32 5.42
N THR A 40 4.06 1.01 5.41
CA THR A 40 4.13 0.18 6.63
C THR A 40 5.26 0.62 7.54
N TYR A 41 6.40 1.01 6.96
CA TYR A 41 7.52 1.56 7.72
C TYR A 41 7.13 2.86 8.41
N LEU A 42 6.59 3.84 7.67
CA LEU A 42 6.15 5.12 8.22
C LEU A 42 5.04 4.98 9.28
N ASN A 43 4.12 4.04 9.09
CA ASN A 43 3.05 3.74 10.04
C ASN A 43 3.57 3.28 11.41
N TYR A 44 4.70 2.58 11.42
CA TYR A 44 5.33 2.12 12.66
C TYR A 44 5.95 3.25 13.48
N TYR A 45 6.34 4.36 12.84
CA TYR A 45 6.87 5.54 13.52
C TYR A 45 5.74 6.49 13.94
N GLU A 46 4.78 6.71 13.06
CA GLU A 46 3.60 7.50 13.38
C GLU A 46 2.31 6.84 12.89
N PRO A 47 1.35 6.57 13.80
CA PRO A 47 0.09 5.92 13.43
C PRO A 47 -0.77 6.78 12.50
N LEU A 48 -0.52 8.10 12.43
CA LEU A 48 -1.17 9.03 11.51
C LEU A 48 -0.91 8.69 10.03
N PHE A 49 0.14 7.92 9.71
CA PHE A 49 0.36 7.50 8.34
C PHE A 49 -0.72 6.55 7.82
N LEU A 50 -1.48 5.86 8.69
CA LEU A 50 -2.56 4.96 8.28
C LEU A 50 -3.68 5.71 7.53
N PRO A 51 -4.31 6.78 8.07
CA PRO A 51 -5.28 7.55 7.31
C PRO A 51 -4.66 8.29 6.11
N ILE A 52 -3.39 8.71 6.20
CA ILE A 52 -2.69 9.42 5.11
C ILE A 52 -2.51 8.52 3.89
N GLY A 53 -2.02 7.29 4.05
CA GLY A 53 -1.85 6.40 2.90
C GLY A 53 -3.17 5.92 2.30
N LEU A 54 -4.24 5.82 3.11
CA LEU A 54 -5.60 5.62 2.62
C LEU A 54 -6.08 6.79 1.75
N LEU A 55 -5.86 8.03 2.19
CA LEU A 55 -6.18 9.23 1.40
C LEU A 55 -5.41 9.27 0.07
N ILE A 56 -4.13 8.90 0.08
CA ILE A 56 -3.29 8.83 -1.13
C ILE A 56 -3.84 7.78 -2.10
N LEU A 57 -4.24 6.60 -1.62
CA LEU A 57 -4.84 5.56 -2.46
C LEU A 57 -6.17 5.99 -3.08
N ILE A 58 -7.01 6.69 -2.31
CA ILE A 58 -8.28 7.23 -2.81
C ILE A 58 -8.00 8.31 -3.88
N ALA A 59 -7.06 9.21 -3.62
CA ALA A 59 -6.65 10.24 -4.57
C ALA A 59 -6.09 9.62 -5.86
N TYR A 60 -5.21 8.62 -5.74
CA TYR A 60 -4.64 7.88 -6.87
C TYR A 60 -5.72 7.21 -7.71
N SER A 61 -6.69 6.54 -7.09
CA SER A 61 -7.78 5.92 -7.85
C SER A 61 -8.69 6.94 -8.52
N LYS A 62 -8.98 8.08 -7.89
CA LYS A 62 -9.77 9.16 -8.53
C LYS A 62 -9.02 9.76 -9.71
N PHE A 63 -7.72 9.98 -9.57
CA PHE A 63 -6.85 10.46 -10.65
C PHE A 63 -6.82 9.48 -11.82
N LEU A 64 -6.64 8.18 -11.55
CA LEU A 64 -6.62 7.14 -12.59
C LEU A 64 -7.97 7.00 -13.31
N LYS A 65 -9.09 7.15 -12.59
CA LYS A 65 -10.44 7.12 -13.18
C LYS A 65 -10.75 8.36 -14.03
N GLY A 66 -10.19 9.52 -13.71
CA GLY A 66 -10.37 10.73 -14.51
C GLY A 66 -9.53 10.76 -15.79
N LEU A 67 -8.59 9.82 -15.95
CA LEU A 67 -7.74 9.66 -17.13
C LEU A 67 -8.36 8.75 -18.21
N HIS A 68 -9.53 8.15 -17.94
CA HIS A 68 -10.23 7.21 -18.82
C HIS A 68 -11.62 7.76 -19.16
#